data_AF-A0A1Y1BBR8-F1
#
_entry.id   AF-A0A1Y1BBR8-F1
#
_cell.length_a   1.000
_cell.length_b   1.000
_cell.length_c   1.000
_cell.angle_alpha   90.00
_cell.angle_beta   90.00
_cell.angle_gamma   90.00
#
_symmetry.space_group_name_H-M   'P 1'
#
loop_
_entity.id
_entity.type
_entity.pdbx_description
1 polymer ?
#
loop_
_entity_poly.entity_id
_entity_poly.type
_entity_poly.pdbx_seq_one_letter_code
_entity_poly.pdbx_strand_id
1 'polypeptide(L)'
;MERRGLNGAGPRPGETRGCAFLFPGQGAFYAGALQQLGREHASVRQVLDTIDAVAAARLGRPLTGALWRNGADPDMWLRDAPDLLQLGIYAASVGLFGVLRARGVVPDVLIGHSFGEIAALVCGGAYSVEQGAQIVCDRIASLLEAAPADGMMAAIAADADAARELIDASALTHAVRNVCVAVENHASQTVVSGPRDVLERFVAACAERGVSAQRLRSPYGFHHPELAGARERFAARLAAYPYGALTIPVHSPILGRRYSGADDLGARLASHFVLPVRFADTIRTTCADGIGHYVECGALNALARIVVRIAGPGTVRTFGGPSNVAEESSVVKTITRYFEENRIMKDDIRIGNASPGFDAFWLARGPLIVDWLKSELRQAFDAANAAPPALAPVAERAPAIALVAPLTSTATPARAPEPVAAPRAQLVPETAKPARVPRERLFTELVDIYAQAMEYPTEVFSESIELEAELGIDSVKQTEIIQRITARYGLPPLPANFRSGDFKAMGQIVDFVYENQGKAAV
;
A
#
# COMPACT_ATOMS: atom_id res chain seq x y z
N MET A 1 24.34 -47.22 -35.13
CA MET A 1 23.09 -47.00 -35.89
C MET A 1 21.95 -46.94 -34.89
N GLU A 2 21.76 -45.82 -34.21
CA GLU A 2 21.00 -44.65 -34.70
C GLU A 2 19.55 -44.97 -35.11
N ARG A 3 18.61 -44.56 -34.25
CA ARG A 3 17.35 -43.95 -34.70
C ARG A 3 17.29 -42.55 -34.10
N ARG A 4 17.52 -41.53 -34.94
CA ARG A 4 17.42 -40.12 -34.55
C ARG A 4 15.96 -39.76 -34.31
N GLY A 5 15.58 -39.56 -33.05
CA GLY A 5 14.32 -38.92 -32.70
C GLY A 5 14.42 -37.42 -32.92
N LEU A 6 13.94 -36.93 -34.07
CA LEU A 6 13.75 -35.51 -34.34
C LEU A 6 12.62 -34.97 -33.46
N ASN A 7 12.96 -34.42 -32.29
CA ASN A 7 12.14 -33.47 -31.52
C ASN A 7 13.03 -32.61 -30.60
N GLY A 8 14.20 -32.21 -31.12
CA GLY A 8 15.06 -31.20 -30.51
C GLY A 8 14.66 -29.80 -30.97
N ALA A 9 13.51 -29.30 -30.53
CA ALA A 9 13.15 -27.90 -30.65
C ALA A 9 13.43 -27.22 -29.30
N GLY A 10 14.51 -26.44 -29.23
CA GLY A 10 14.72 -25.52 -28.11
C GLY A 10 13.59 -24.49 -28.01
N PRO A 11 13.38 -23.86 -26.85
CA PRO A 11 12.32 -22.86 -26.68
C PRO A 11 12.45 -21.74 -27.71
N ARG A 12 11.31 -21.32 -28.27
CA ARG A 12 11.27 -20.21 -29.22
C ARG A 12 11.63 -18.90 -28.49
N PRO A 13 12.33 -17.95 -29.12
CA PRO A 13 12.50 -16.62 -28.56
C PRO A 13 11.13 -15.99 -28.25
N GLY A 14 10.87 -15.64 -27.00
CA GLY A 14 9.65 -14.96 -26.56
C GLY A 14 8.63 -15.80 -25.77
N GLU A 15 8.78 -17.12 -25.65
CA GLU A 15 7.94 -17.91 -24.72
C GLU A 15 8.53 -17.91 -23.30
N THR A 16 8.20 -16.87 -22.52
CA THR A 16 8.51 -16.84 -21.07
C THR A 16 7.57 -17.82 -20.34
N ARG A 17 8.14 -18.89 -19.77
CA ARG A 17 7.36 -19.99 -19.18
C ARG A 17 7.52 -20.11 -17.66
N GLY A 18 8.64 -19.65 -17.10
CA GLY A 18 8.93 -19.83 -15.68
C GLY A 18 8.03 -18.98 -14.76
N CYS A 19 7.84 -19.45 -13.54
CA CYS A 19 7.04 -18.84 -12.50
C CYS A 19 7.86 -18.59 -11.22
N ALA A 20 7.90 -17.34 -10.76
CA ALA A 20 8.41 -16.98 -9.43
C ALA A 20 7.25 -16.76 -8.46
N PHE A 21 7.38 -17.26 -7.24
CA PHE A 21 6.53 -16.84 -6.12
C PHE A 21 7.27 -15.80 -5.27
N LEU A 22 6.61 -14.68 -5.02
CA LEU A 22 7.12 -13.53 -4.27
C LEU A 22 6.54 -13.54 -2.86
N PHE A 23 7.39 -13.32 -1.85
CA PHE A 23 6.98 -13.24 -0.46
C PHE A 23 7.23 -11.81 0.05
N PRO A 24 6.20 -11.05 0.41
CA PRO A 24 6.36 -9.65 0.75
C PRO A 24 6.93 -9.43 2.15
N GLY A 25 7.50 -8.23 2.34
CA GLY A 25 8.06 -7.78 3.61
C GLY A 25 7.03 -7.13 4.53
N GLN A 26 7.50 -6.26 5.42
CA GLN A 26 6.65 -5.56 6.37
C GLN A 26 5.65 -4.60 5.68
N GLY A 27 4.43 -4.52 6.20
CA GLY A 27 3.35 -3.66 5.67
C GLY A 27 2.36 -4.38 4.72
N ALA A 28 2.69 -5.60 4.27
CA ALA A 28 1.82 -6.41 3.42
C ALA A 28 0.78 -7.20 4.25
N PHE A 29 -0.18 -6.51 4.85
CA PHE A 29 -1.23 -7.11 5.66
C PHE A 29 -2.53 -6.28 5.70
N TYR A 30 -3.68 -6.93 5.88
CA TYR A 30 -4.97 -6.28 6.14
C TYR A 30 -5.72 -6.98 7.29
N ALA A 31 -6.62 -6.25 7.95
CA ALA A 31 -7.40 -6.77 9.07
C ALA A 31 -8.30 -7.95 8.64
N GLY A 32 -8.26 -9.05 9.40
CA GLY A 32 -9.03 -10.24 9.09
C GLY A 32 -8.42 -11.20 8.06
N ALA A 33 -7.19 -10.96 7.57
CA ALA A 33 -6.56 -11.84 6.59
C ALA A 33 -6.51 -13.32 7.01
N LEU A 34 -6.60 -14.20 6.02
CA LEU A 34 -6.76 -15.65 6.13
C LEU A 34 -8.07 -16.11 6.80
N GLN A 35 -9.02 -15.23 7.10
CA GLN A 35 -10.27 -15.66 7.73
C GLN A 35 -11.14 -16.50 6.76
N GLN A 36 -11.18 -16.15 5.48
CA GLN A 36 -11.95 -16.92 4.50
C GLN A 36 -11.18 -18.16 4.05
N LEU A 37 -9.87 -18.04 3.73
CA LEU A 37 -9.03 -19.18 3.39
C LEU A 37 -8.94 -20.18 4.54
N GLY A 38 -8.88 -19.72 5.80
CA GLY A 38 -8.92 -20.58 6.98
C GLY A 38 -10.24 -21.33 7.15
N ARG A 39 -11.37 -20.80 6.67
CA ARG A 39 -12.64 -21.55 6.62
C ARG A 39 -12.66 -22.56 5.48
N GLU A 40 -12.17 -22.18 4.30
CA GLU A 40 -12.25 -23.00 3.08
C GLU A 40 -11.15 -24.07 2.95
N HIS A 41 -9.96 -23.85 3.53
CA HIS A 41 -8.78 -24.68 3.32
C HIS A 41 -8.16 -25.21 4.62
N ALA A 42 -8.15 -26.54 4.78
CA ALA A 42 -7.59 -27.21 5.96
C ALA A 42 -6.08 -26.98 6.15
N SER A 43 -5.32 -26.83 5.05
CA SER A 43 -3.90 -26.47 5.10
C SER A 43 -3.65 -25.10 5.74
N VAL A 44 -4.53 -24.12 5.51
CA VAL A 44 -4.45 -22.79 6.12
C VAL A 44 -4.77 -22.85 7.60
N ARG A 45 -5.75 -23.66 8.02
CA ARG A 45 -6.01 -23.91 9.45
C ARG A 45 -4.79 -24.50 10.14
N GLN A 46 -4.19 -25.55 9.57
CA GLN A 46 -3.01 -26.18 10.16
C GLN A 46 -1.83 -25.20 10.30
N VAL A 47 -1.62 -24.31 9.31
CA VAL A 47 -0.62 -23.22 9.41
C VAL A 47 -0.96 -22.26 10.55
N LEU A 48 -2.22 -21.82 10.66
CA LEU A 48 -2.68 -20.93 11.73
C LEU A 48 -2.57 -21.57 13.11
N ASP A 49 -3.03 -22.81 13.28
CA ASP A 49 -2.95 -23.58 14.54
C ASP A 49 -1.50 -23.75 15.01
N THR A 50 -0.58 -24.02 14.07
CA THR A 50 0.86 -24.14 14.34
C THR A 50 1.43 -22.79 14.81
N ILE A 51 1.08 -21.70 14.12
CA ILE A 51 1.57 -20.35 14.46
C ILE A 51 0.95 -19.86 15.77
N ASP A 52 -0.32 -20.19 16.06
CA ASP A 52 -0.98 -19.89 17.33
C ASP A 52 -0.32 -20.59 18.51
N ALA A 53 0.06 -21.87 18.37
CA ALA A 53 0.79 -22.59 19.40
C ALA A 53 2.14 -21.93 19.70
N VAL A 54 2.89 -21.54 18.67
CA VAL A 54 4.16 -20.82 18.82
C VAL A 54 3.95 -19.43 19.43
N ALA A 55 2.96 -18.66 18.98
CA ALA A 55 2.65 -17.34 19.49
C ALA A 55 2.21 -17.39 20.96
N ALA A 56 1.35 -18.35 21.34
CA ALA A 56 0.96 -18.58 22.72
C ALA A 56 2.18 -18.91 23.61
N ALA A 57 3.08 -19.78 23.15
CA ALA A 57 4.26 -20.19 23.91
C ALA A 57 5.35 -19.11 24.00
N ARG A 58 5.56 -18.32 22.93
CA ARG A 58 6.67 -17.34 22.82
C ARG A 58 6.27 -15.90 23.16
N LEU A 59 5.01 -15.52 22.95
CA LEU A 59 4.46 -14.17 23.11
C LEU A 59 3.29 -14.10 24.12
N GLY A 60 2.89 -15.23 24.71
CA GLY A 60 1.81 -15.30 25.71
C GLY A 60 0.39 -15.15 25.17
N ARG A 61 0.20 -15.07 23.84
CA ARG A 61 -1.11 -14.89 23.19
C ARG A 61 -1.13 -15.50 21.78
N PRO A 62 -2.23 -16.14 21.35
CA PRO A 62 -2.37 -16.64 19.99
C PRO A 62 -2.50 -15.49 18.98
N LEU A 63 -2.16 -15.77 17.72
CA LEU A 63 -2.29 -14.87 16.59
C LEU A 63 -3.76 -14.72 16.13
N THR A 64 -4.51 -15.81 15.92
CA THR A 64 -5.87 -15.76 15.32
C THR A 64 -6.89 -15.00 16.19
N GLY A 65 -6.90 -15.27 17.50
CA GLY A 65 -7.71 -14.55 18.49
C GLY A 65 -7.35 -13.06 18.63
N ALA A 66 -6.25 -12.66 17.99
CA ALA A 66 -5.87 -11.29 17.73
C ALA A 66 -6.39 -10.85 16.34
N LEU A 67 -5.92 -11.49 15.25
CA LEU A 67 -6.19 -11.13 13.84
C LEU A 67 -7.67 -10.95 13.48
N TRP A 68 -8.56 -11.73 14.10
CA TRP A 68 -9.99 -11.74 13.79
C TRP A 68 -10.85 -10.92 14.76
N ARG A 69 -10.22 -10.03 15.56
CA ARG A 69 -10.95 -9.05 16.38
C ARG A 69 -11.63 -8.01 15.48
N ASN A 70 -12.95 -7.93 15.57
CA ASN A 70 -13.76 -6.97 14.82
C ASN A 70 -13.26 -5.53 15.02
N GLY A 71 -13.03 -4.81 13.92
CA GLY A 71 -12.67 -3.39 13.92
C GLY A 71 -11.19 -3.04 14.17
N ALA A 72 -10.30 -4.03 14.24
CA ALA A 72 -8.89 -3.79 14.52
C ALA A 72 -8.08 -3.38 13.26
N ASP A 73 -7.98 -2.07 13.02
CA ASP A 73 -7.19 -1.42 11.97
C ASP A 73 -5.70 -1.87 11.97
N PRO A 74 -5.08 -2.22 10.81
CA PRO A 74 -3.64 -2.49 10.72
C PRO A 74 -2.72 -1.45 11.38
N ASP A 75 -3.09 -0.17 11.40
CA ASP A 75 -2.34 0.88 12.11
C ASP A 75 -2.41 0.74 13.64
N MET A 76 -3.50 0.17 14.16
CA MET A 76 -3.60 -0.19 15.58
C MET A 76 -2.72 -1.41 15.89
N TRP A 77 -2.67 -2.42 15.01
CA TRP A 77 -1.75 -3.56 15.14
C TRP A 77 -0.28 -3.14 15.14
N LEU A 78 0.11 -2.25 14.24
CA LEU A 78 1.49 -1.77 14.15
C LEU A 78 1.96 -1.03 15.41
N ARG A 79 1.04 -0.44 16.18
CA ARG A 79 1.32 0.19 17.48
C ARG A 79 1.25 -0.79 18.65
N ASP A 80 0.17 -1.56 18.74
CA ASP A 80 -0.21 -2.29 19.96
C ASP A 80 0.26 -3.77 19.97
N ALA A 81 0.61 -4.30 18.78
CA ALA A 81 1.08 -5.67 18.60
C ALA A 81 1.96 -5.85 17.33
N PRO A 82 3.06 -5.10 17.16
CA PRO A 82 3.96 -5.21 16.00
C PRO A 82 4.62 -6.60 15.89
N ASP A 83 4.74 -7.30 17.01
CA ASP A 83 5.15 -8.71 17.13
C ASP A 83 4.18 -9.65 16.40
N LEU A 84 2.88 -9.51 16.66
CA LEU A 84 1.85 -10.32 16.00
C LEU A 84 1.67 -9.94 14.53
N LEU A 85 1.90 -8.68 14.15
CA LEU A 85 1.82 -8.26 12.75
C LEU A 85 2.83 -9.01 11.86
N GLN A 86 4.07 -9.21 12.32
CA GLN A 86 5.07 -9.99 11.57
C GLN A 86 4.65 -11.45 11.44
N LEU A 87 4.12 -12.08 12.50
CA LEU A 87 3.57 -13.42 12.44
C LEU A 87 2.35 -13.51 11.50
N GLY A 88 1.50 -12.47 11.43
CA GLY A 88 0.40 -12.35 10.48
C GLY A 88 0.85 -12.33 9.03
N ILE A 89 1.87 -11.52 8.70
CA ILE A 89 2.46 -11.46 7.35
C ILE A 89 3.07 -12.82 6.96
N TYR A 90 3.80 -13.45 7.88
CA TYR A 90 4.35 -14.79 7.70
C TYR A 90 3.26 -15.85 7.49
N ALA A 91 2.19 -15.84 8.30
CA ALA A 91 1.05 -16.73 8.16
C ALA A 91 0.36 -16.56 6.79
N ALA A 92 0.06 -15.32 6.40
CA ALA A 92 -0.54 -14.99 5.11
C ALA A 92 0.28 -15.55 3.94
N SER A 93 1.59 -15.37 4.02
CA SER A 93 2.57 -15.84 3.03
C SER A 93 2.58 -17.37 2.88
N VAL A 94 2.76 -18.09 3.98
CA VAL A 94 2.84 -19.56 4.00
C VAL A 94 1.48 -20.21 3.70
N GLY A 95 0.39 -19.63 4.20
CA GLY A 95 -0.98 -20.09 3.97
C GLY A 95 -1.37 -19.99 2.49
N LEU A 96 -1.15 -18.84 1.86
CA LEU A 96 -1.47 -18.64 0.43
C LEU A 96 -0.57 -19.52 -0.47
N PHE A 97 0.72 -19.64 -0.16
CA PHE A 97 1.62 -20.60 -0.82
C PHE A 97 1.06 -22.02 -0.78
N GLY A 98 0.65 -22.49 0.41
CA GLY A 98 0.11 -23.84 0.60
C GLY A 98 -1.17 -24.10 -0.21
N VAL A 99 -2.08 -23.11 -0.30
CA VAL A 99 -3.30 -23.22 -1.11
C VAL A 99 -3.00 -23.28 -2.59
N LEU A 100 -2.11 -22.40 -3.10
CA LEU A 100 -1.74 -22.37 -4.52
C LEU A 100 -1.02 -23.66 -4.95
N ARG A 101 -0.09 -24.16 -4.12
CA ARG A 101 0.60 -25.44 -4.34
C ARG A 101 -0.35 -26.63 -4.35
N ALA A 102 -1.30 -26.68 -3.41
CA ALA A 102 -2.32 -27.73 -3.36
C ALA A 102 -3.28 -27.71 -4.57
N ARG A 103 -3.42 -26.56 -5.24
CA ARG A 103 -4.16 -26.37 -6.49
C ARG A 103 -3.29 -26.50 -7.75
N GLY A 104 -2.08 -27.06 -7.63
CA GLY A 104 -1.23 -27.36 -8.79
C GLY A 104 -0.43 -26.18 -9.35
N VAL A 105 -0.47 -25.00 -8.72
CA VAL A 105 0.38 -23.87 -9.13
C VAL A 105 1.80 -24.09 -8.59
N VAL A 106 2.79 -24.20 -9.49
CA VAL A 106 4.17 -24.57 -9.16
C VAL A 106 5.12 -23.40 -9.49
N PRO A 107 5.88 -22.88 -8.52
CA PRO A 107 7.00 -21.98 -8.80
C PRO A 107 8.27 -22.75 -9.16
N ASP A 108 9.04 -22.19 -10.10
CA ASP A 108 10.43 -22.60 -10.41
C ASP A 108 11.44 -21.93 -9.48
N VAL A 109 11.07 -20.77 -8.89
CA VAL A 109 11.90 -20.02 -7.94
C VAL A 109 11.04 -19.27 -6.92
N LEU A 110 11.55 -19.13 -5.70
CA LEU A 110 10.96 -18.35 -4.61
C LEU A 110 11.81 -17.09 -4.39
N ILE A 111 11.18 -15.95 -4.14
CA ILE A 111 11.87 -14.67 -3.92
C ILE A 111 11.25 -13.97 -2.72
N GLY A 112 12.02 -13.79 -1.64
CA GLY A 112 11.56 -13.04 -0.47
C GLY A 112 12.04 -11.60 -0.49
N HIS A 113 11.16 -10.64 -0.23
CA HIS A 113 11.55 -9.24 -0.04
C HIS A 113 11.77 -8.95 1.44
N SER A 114 13.02 -8.68 1.83
CA SER A 114 13.40 -8.43 3.23
C SER A 114 12.90 -9.56 4.15
N PHE A 115 12.04 -9.24 5.13
CA PHE A 115 11.35 -10.17 6.02
C PHE A 115 10.72 -11.38 5.30
N GLY A 116 10.23 -11.21 4.07
CA GLY A 116 9.64 -12.29 3.27
C GLY A 116 10.60 -13.44 2.93
N GLU A 117 11.93 -13.26 3.05
CA GLU A 117 12.89 -14.35 2.87
C GLU A 117 12.70 -15.49 3.90
N ILE A 118 12.18 -15.21 5.10
CA ILE A 118 11.86 -16.26 6.09
C ILE A 118 10.76 -17.17 5.53
N ALA A 119 9.69 -16.59 4.99
CA ALA A 119 8.62 -17.35 4.34
C ALA A 119 9.12 -18.09 3.09
N ALA A 120 9.98 -17.46 2.28
CA ALA A 120 10.58 -18.10 1.11
C ALA A 120 11.43 -19.33 1.45
N LEU A 121 12.24 -19.28 2.51
CA LEU A 121 13.06 -20.41 2.97
C LEU A 121 12.20 -21.55 3.56
N VAL A 122 11.14 -21.23 4.32
CA VAL A 122 10.14 -22.21 4.80
C VAL A 122 9.43 -22.89 3.62
N CYS A 123 8.90 -22.10 2.69
CA CYS A 123 8.20 -22.60 1.50
C CYS A 123 9.12 -23.35 0.53
N GLY A 124 10.42 -23.06 0.54
CA GLY A 124 11.46 -23.82 -0.17
C GLY A 124 11.83 -25.15 0.50
N GLY A 125 11.39 -25.38 1.75
CA GLY A 125 11.63 -26.61 2.50
C GLY A 125 12.87 -26.62 3.40
N ALA A 126 13.53 -25.47 3.60
CA ALA A 126 14.67 -25.39 4.53
C ALA A 126 14.21 -25.50 6.00
N TYR A 127 13.09 -24.89 6.36
CA TYR A 127 12.53 -24.88 7.71
C TYR A 127 11.07 -25.34 7.72
N SER A 128 10.61 -25.94 8.82
CA SER A 128 9.19 -26.20 9.03
C SER A 128 8.39 -24.91 9.26
N VAL A 129 7.06 -24.97 9.13
CA VAL A 129 6.17 -23.83 9.43
C VAL A 129 6.33 -23.37 10.88
N GLU A 130 6.50 -24.32 11.81
CA GLU A 130 6.74 -24.06 13.22
C GLU A 130 8.10 -23.37 13.45
N GLN A 131 9.18 -23.90 12.87
CA GLN A 131 10.51 -23.29 12.95
C GLN A 131 10.50 -21.86 12.39
N GLY A 132 9.85 -21.63 11.24
CA GLY A 132 9.73 -20.29 10.68
C GLY A 132 8.99 -19.31 11.60
N ALA A 133 7.93 -19.75 12.29
CA ALA A 133 7.24 -18.94 13.30
C ALA A 133 8.14 -18.64 14.51
N GLN A 134 8.89 -19.63 14.98
CA GLN A 134 9.85 -19.48 16.08
C GLN A 134 11.00 -18.54 15.69
N ILE A 135 11.48 -18.60 14.45
CA ILE A 135 12.46 -17.68 13.84
C ILE A 135 11.92 -16.25 13.79
N VAL A 136 10.65 -16.04 13.44
CA VAL A 136 10.01 -14.70 13.51
C VAL A 136 9.98 -14.20 14.97
N CYS A 137 9.63 -15.04 15.94
CA CYS A 137 9.69 -14.67 17.36
C CYS A 137 11.12 -14.32 17.83
N ASP A 138 12.13 -15.08 17.42
CA ASP A 138 13.55 -14.79 17.74
C ASP A 138 14.07 -13.54 17.00
N ARG A 139 13.57 -13.25 15.81
CA ARG A 139 13.81 -11.99 15.08
C ARG A 139 13.29 -10.80 15.89
N ILE A 140 12.04 -10.88 16.37
CA ILE A 140 11.38 -9.83 17.16
C ILE A 140 12.14 -9.62 18.48
N ALA A 141 12.44 -10.68 19.21
CA ALA A 141 13.20 -10.60 20.46
C ALA A 141 14.59 -9.94 20.26
N SER A 142 15.30 -10.31 19.20
CA SER A 142 16.62 -9.73 18.89
C SER A 142 16.58 -8.24 18.55
N LEU A 143 15.48 -7.75 17.96
CA LEU A 143 15.25 -6.32 17.75
C LEU A 143 14.95 -5.61 19.08
N LEU A 144 14.01 -6.13 19.88
CA LEU A 144 13.64 -5.53 21.17
C LEU A 144 14.82 -5.43 22.14
N GLU A 145 15.77 -6.37 22.08
CA GLU A 145 16.96 -6.42 22.93
C GLU A 145 18.12 -5.51 22.49
N ALA A 146 18.14 -5.02 21.22
CA ALA A 146 19.36 -4.41 20.66
C ALA A 146 19.20 -3.48 19.44
N ALA A 147 17.99 -3.23 18.94
CA ALA A 147 17.78 -2.22 17.91
C ALA A 147 17.77 -0.80 18.51
N PRO A 148 18.28 0.23 17.81
CA PRO A 148 18.07 1.62 18.21
C PRO A 148 16.57 1.94 18.29
N ALA A 149 16.17 2.66 19.35
CA ALA A 149 14.76 3.02 19.59
C ALA A 149 14.21 4.06 18.59
N ASP A 150 15.10 4.75 17.88
CA ASP A 150 14.84 5.90 17.03
C ASP A 150 15.24 5.66 15.56
N GLY A 151 15.44 4.41 15.13
CA GLY A 151 15.64 4.09 13.72
C GLY A 151 14.42 4.46 12.85
N MET A 152 14.66 4.93 11.63
CA MET A 152 13.63 5.31 10.65
C MET A 152 13.98 4.83 9.24
N MET A 153 12.97 4.76 8.37
CA MET A 153 13.11 4.50 6.93
C MET A 153 12.31 5.53 6.12
N ALA A 154 12.77 5.86 4.91
CA ALA A 154 12.09 6.75 3.98
C ALA A 154 12.25 6.27 2.53
N ALA A 155 11.19 6.34 1.72
CA ALA A 155 11.25 6.10 0.28
C ALA A 155 11.57 7.41 -0.45
N ILE A 156 12.57 7.38 -1.31
CA ILE A 156 13.05 8.51 -2.12
C ILE A 156 12.68 8.24 -3.57
N ALA A 157 12.14 9.25 -4.27
CA ALA A 157 11.77 9.19 -5.69
C ALA A 157 13.01 9.29 -6.61
N ALA A 158 13.97 8.38 -6.42
CA ALA A 158 15.24 8.32 -7.14
C ALA A 158 15.71 6.87 -7.30
N ASP A 159 16.58 6.60 -8.27
CA ASP A 159 17.34 5.35 -8.31
C ASP A 159 18.41 5.29 -7.20
N ALA A 160 19.10 4.15 -7.10
CA ALA A 160 20.01 3.86 -6.00
C ALA A 160 21.31 4.69 -6.05
N ASP A 161 21.74 5.13 -7.24
CA ASP A 161 22.98 5.88 -7.42
C ASP A 161 22.72 7.37 -7.18
N ALA A 162 21.63 7.91 -7.73
CA ALA A 162 21.14 9.24 -7.37
C ALA A 162 20.84 9.37 -5.86
N ALA A 163 20.31 8.32 -5.22
CA ALA A 163 20.12 8.30 -3.77
C ALA A 163 21.44 8.34 -2.99
N ARG A 164 22.50 7.66 -3.48
CA ARG A 164 23.86 7.73 -2.89
C ARG A 164 24.44 9.14 -3.03
N GLU A 165 24.37 9.73 -4.21
CA GLU A 165 24.84 11.11 -4.46
C GLU A 165 24.13 12.13 -3.56
N LEU A 166 22.81 11.97 -3.32
CA LEU A 166 22.05 12.80 -2.39
C LEU A 166 22.52 12.63 -0.93
N ILE A 167 22.81 11.39 -0.50
CA ILE A 167 23.35 11.10 0.84
C ILE A 167 24.72 11.77 1.01
N ASP A 168 25.64 11.54 0.07
CA ASP A 168 27.00 12.10 0.12
C ASP A 168 26.99 13.63 0.10
N ALA A 169 26.16 14.23 -0.75
CA ALA A 169 26.00 15.68 -0.77
C ALA A 169 25.43 16.22 0.55
N SER A 170 24.44 15.54 1.14
CA SER A 170 23.84 15.93 2.43
C SER A 170 24.80 15.75 3.62
N ALA A 171 25.72 14.79 3.54
CA ALA A 171 26.79 14.61 4.52
C ALA A 171 27.79 15.78 4.53
N LEU A 172 27.92 16.49 3.41
CA LEU A 172 28.76 17.68 3.26
C LEU A 172 28.02 18.97 3.63
N THR A 173 26.77 19.17 3.16
CA THR A 173 26.04 20.44 3.33
C THR A 173 25.17 20.51 4.58
N HIS A 174 24.66 19.38 5.06
CA HIS A 174 23.65 19.31 6.14
C HIS A 174 24.11 18.50 7.35
N ALA A 175 25.39 18.10 7.39
CA ALA A 175 25.97 17.19 8.39
C ALA A 175 25.18 15.87 8.57
N VAL A 176 24.46 15.44 7.53
CA VAL A 176 23.70 14.18 7.50
C VAL A 176 24.66 13.02 7.30
N ARG A 177 25.13 12.41 8.40
CA ARG A 177 25.91 11.18 8.37
C ARG A 177 25.07 10.03 8.89
N ASN A 178 25.40 8.79 8.52
CA ASN A 178 24.71 7.58 8.98
C ASN A 178 23.31 7.37 8.38
N VAL A 179 23.11 7.81 7.12
CA VAL A 179 22.01 7.34 6.24
C VAL A 179 22.59 6.37 5.23
N CYS A 180 21.91 5.26 4.94
CA CYS A 180 22.30 4.35 3.86
C CYS A 180 21.10 3.89 3.02
N VAL A 181 21.39 3.42 1.81
CA VAL A 181 20.41 2.71 0.97
C VAL A 181 20.03 1.40 1.66
N ALA A 182 18.73 1.22 1.89
CA ALA A 182 18.13 0.07 2.54
C ALA A 182 17.50 -0.90 1.53
N VAL A 183 16.80 -0.37 0.51
CA VAL A 183 16.11 -1.16 -0.52
C VAL A 183 16.19 -0.47 -1.87
N GLU A 184 16.62 -1.20 -2.89
CA GLU A 184 16.62 -0.77 -4.30
C GLU A 184 15.41 -1.42 -4.99
N ASN A 185 14.26 -0.73 -4.98
CA ASN A 185 12.99 -1.28 -5.48
C ASN A 185 12.86 -1.16 -7.00
N HIS A 186 13.05 0.03 -7.57
CA HIS A 186 13.09 0.25 -9.02
C HIS A 186 13.83 1.54 -9.37
N ALA A 187 14.04 1.82 -10.67
CA ALA A 187 14.79 2.98 -11.20
C ALA A 187 14.16 4.37 -10.91
N SER A 188 13.18 4.45 -10.02
CA SER A 188 12.58 5.71 -9.53
C SER A 188 12.07 5.58 -8.09
N GLN A 189 12.51 4.56 -7.35
CA GLN A 189 12.22 4.41 -5.93
C GLN A 189 13.32 3.62 -5.22
N THR A 190 13.97 4.31 -4.28
CA THR A 190 14.97 3.75 -3.37
C THR A 190 14.57 4.04 -1.94
N VAL A 191 14.57 3.04 -1.08
CA VAL A 191 14.35 3.23 0.36
C VAL A 191 15.70 3.43 1.02
N VAL A 192 15.80 4.43 1.88
CA VAL A 192 16.93 4.70 2.77
C VAL A 192 16.55 4.47 4.23
N SER A 193 17.54 4.24 5.10
CA SER A 193 17.36 4.12 6.54
C SER A 193 18.46 4.83 7.32
N GLY A 194 18.18 5.14 8.59
CA GLY A 194 19.11 5.78 9.53
C GLY A 194 18.42 6.25 10.81
N PRO A 195 19.15 6.92 11.71
CA PRO A 195 18.58 7.57 12.90
C PRO A 195 17.50 8.59 12.50
N ARG A 196 16.45 8.72 13.31
CA ARG A 196 15.28 9.56 13.03
C ARG A 196 15.64 11.01 12.72
N ASP A 197 16.39 11.65 13.60
CA ASP A 197 16.72 13.07 13.48
C ASP A 197 17.57 13.35 12.22
N VAL A 198 18.52 12.46 11.94
CA VAL A 198 19.36 12.47 10.75
C VAL A 198 18.51 12.30 9.50
N LEU A 199 17.61 11.31 9.49
CA LEU A 199 16.82 10.99 8.31
C LEU A 199 15.72 12.02 8.05
N GLU A 200 15.19 12.66 9.08
CA GLU A 200 14.26 13.80 8.94
C GLU A 200 14.99 15.02 8.32
N ARG A 201 16.25 15.30 8.69
CA ARG A 201 17.10 16.29 8.00
C ARG A 201 17.41 15.89 6.55
N PHE A 202 17.64 14.61 6.28
CA PHE A 202 17.85 14.12 4.91
C PHE A 202 16.61 14.29 4.02
N VAL A 203 15.42 13.98 4.54
CA VAL A 203 14.14 14.18 3.84
C VAL A 203 13.93 15.67 3.50
N ALA A 204 14.24 16.58 4.42
CA ALA A 204 14.20 18.02 4.15
C ALA A 204 15.20 18.43 3.04
N ALA A 205 16.44 17.93 3.10
CA ALA A 205 17.47 18.18 2.08
C ALA A 205 17.10 17.64 0.69
N CYS A 206 16.34 16.54 0.61
CA CYS A 206 15.76 16.05 -0.64
C CYS A 206 14.69 17.02 -1.17
N ALA A 207 13.80 17.52 -0.32
CA ALA A 207 12.75 18.46 -0.69
C ALA A 207 13.32 19.80 -1.22
N GLU A 208 14.39 20.33 -0.61
CA GLU A 208 15.13 21.50 -1.10
C GLU A 208 15.71 21.31 -2.51
N ARG A 209 15.95 20.06 -2.93
CA ARG A 209 16.44 19.68 -4.26
C ARG A 209 15.32 19.25 -5.21
N GLY A 210 14.05 19.39 -4.82
CA GLY A 210 12.90 18.95 -5.60
C GLY A 210 12.72 17.42 -5.69
N VAL A 211 13.44 16.64 -4.86
CA VAL A 211 13.34 15.18 -4.82
C VAL A 211 12.31 14.79 -3.77
N SER A 212 11.22 14.15 -4.21
CA SER A 212 10.20 13.65 -3.29
C SER A 212 10.76 12.55 -2.38
N ALA A 213 10.50 12.68 -1.08
CA ALA A 213 10.97 11.78 -0.04
C ALA A 213 9.87 11.58 1.02
N GLN A 214 9.43 10.35 1.21
CA GLN A 214 8.30 10.00 2.07
C GLN A 214 8.76 9.08 3.22
N ARG A 215 8.45 9.45 4.46
CA ARG A 215 8.70 8.60 5.64
C ARG A 215 7.85 7.33 5.58
N LEU A 216 8.47 6.17 5.80
CA LEU A 216 7.78 4.89 5.86
C LEU A 216 7.32 4.56 7.28
N ARG A 217 6.22 3.80 7.38
CA ARG A 217 5.69 3.26 8.64
C ARG A 217 6.47 2.03 9.10
N SER A 218 7.71 2.24 9.53
CA SER A 218 8.58 1.20 10.11
C SER A 218 8.91 1.53 11.57
N PRO A 219 8.87 0.55 12.50
CA PRO A 219 9.30 0.72 13.89
C PRO A 219 10.83 0.77 14.04
N TYR A 220 11.59 0.37 13.02
CA TYR A 220 13.06 0.39 13.03
C TYR A 220 13.62 0.84 11.68
N GLY A 221 14.86 1.35 11.68
CA GLY A 221 15.65 1.55 10.47
C GLY A 221 16.24 0.23 9.99
N PHE A 222 15.47 -0.56 9.23
CA PHE A 222 15.96 -1.83 8.70
C PHE A 222 17.03 -1.64 7.62
N HIS A 223 17.84 -2.68 7.39
CA HIS A 223 18.94 -2.69 6.42
C HIS A 223 19.98 -1.60 6.72
N HIS A 224 20.28 -1.41 8.01
CA HIS A 224 21.15 -0.34 8.51
C HIS A 224 22.25 -0.88 9.43
N PRO A 225 23.50 -0.37 9.36
CA PRO A 225 24.61 -0.82 10.19
C PRO A 225 24.36 -0.83 11.71
N GLU A 226 23.53 0.06 12.24
CA GLU A 226 23.23 0.12 13.68
C GLU A 226 22.50 -1.11 14.22
N LEU A 227 21.84 -1.89 13.34
CA LEU A 227 21.25 -3.16 13.72
C LEU A 227 22.27 -4.30 13.87
N ALA A 228 23.59 -4.03 13.84
CA ALA A 228 24.64 -5.03 14.05
C ALA A 228 24.49 -5.80 15.38
N GLY A 229 24.12 -5.12 16.48
CA GLY A 229 23.90 -5.77 17.78
C GLY A 229 22.66 -6.66 17.84
N ALA A 230 21.64 -6.35 17.04
CA ALA A 230 20.45 -7.19 16.86
C ALA A 230 20.74 -8.37 15.91
N ARG A 231 21.54 -8.16 14.86
CA ARG A 231 22.04 -9.20 13.94
C ARG A 231 22.80 -10.28 14.71
N GLU A 232 23.72 -9.89 15.60
CA GLU A 232 24.53 -10.85 16.37
C GLU A 232 23.69 -11.73 17.29
N ARG A 233 22.72 -11.13 18.00
CA ARG A 233 21.73 -11.87 18.81
C ARG A 233 20.89 -12.82 17.96
N PHE A 234 20.44 -12.37 16.79
CA PHE A 234 19.60 -13.18 15.91
C PHE A 234 20.37 -14.35 15.30
N ALA A 235 21.63 -14.13 14.87
CA ALA A 235 22.52 -15.20 14.42
C ALA A 235 22.78 -16.25 15.53
N ALA A 236 23.04 -15.80 16.77
CA ALA A 236 23.24 -16.70 17.90
C ALA A 236 22.00 -17.56 18.21
N ARG A 237 20.79 -16.99 18.10
CA ARG A 237 19.53 -17.74 18.22
C ARG A 237 19.32 -18.70 17.06
N LEU A 238 19.63 -18.27 15.83
CA LEU A 238 19.46 -19.06 14.61
C LEU A 238 20.37 -20.28 14.53
N ALA A 239 21.54 -20.25 15.17
CA ALA A 239 22.48 -21.38 15.22
C ALA A 239 21.87 -22.66 15.84
N ALA A 240 20.77 -22.55 16.60
CA ALA A 240 20.07 -23.70 17.18
C ALA A 240 19.07 -24.38 16.23
N TYR A 241 18.76 -23.78 15.06
CA TYR A 241 17.74 -24.30 14.15
C TYR A 241 18.34 -25.16 13.04
N PRO A 242 18.17 -26.50 13.06
CA PRO A 242 18.56 -27.34 11.93
C PRO A 242 17.67 -27.03 10.72
N TYR A 243 18.25 -27.04 9.53
CA TYR A 243 17.55 -26.83 8.26
C TYR A 243 17.83 -27.94 7.24
N GLY A 244 16.83 -28.20 6.40
CA GLY A 244 16.90 -29.12 5.28
C GLY A 244 17.47 -28.49 4.00
N ALA A 245 17.69 -29.34 2.99
CA ALA A 245 18.02 -28.87 1.65
C ALA A 245 16.80 -28.24 0.98
N LEU A 246 17.02 -27.14 0.24
CA LEU A 246 15.96 -26.48 -0.53
C LEU A 246 15.44 -27.39 -1.65
N THR A 247 14.13 -27.63 -1.64
CA THR A 247 13.40 -28.39 -2.67
C THR A 247 12.90 -27.52 -3.82
N ILE A 248 12.72 -26.22 -3.55
CA ILE A 248 12.45 -25.18 -4.55
C ILE A 248 13.56 -24.12 -4.42
N PRO A 249 14.23 -23.70 -5.50
CA PRO A 249 15.27 -22.68 -5.44
C PRO A 249 14.76 -21.37 -4.81
N VAL A 250 15.53 -20.78 -3.91
CA VAL A 250 15.24 -19.47 -3.30
C VAL A 250 16.28 -18.47 -3.78
N HIS A 251 15.85 -17.38 -4.42
CA HIS A 251 16.69 -16.24 -4.80
C HIS A 251 16.59 -15.14 -3.73
N SER A 252 17.72 -14.78 -3.12
CA SER A 252 17.79 -13.69 -2.14
C SER A 252 18.14 -12.38 -2.82
N PRO A 253 17.28 -11.34 -2.78
CA PRO A 253 17.66 -10.00 -3.20
C PRO A 253 18.71 -9.34 -2.29
N ILE A 254 18.97 -9.88 -1.10
CA ILE A 254 20.00 -9.38 -0.19
C ILE A 254 21.38 -9.96 -0.56
N LEU A 255 21.43 -11.21 -1.00
CA LEU A 255 22.67 -11.85 -1.49
C LEU A 255 22.93 -11.61 -2.98
N GLY A 256 21.93 -11.14 -3.73
CA GLY A 256 22.00 -10.97 -5.19
C GLY A 256 22.13 -12.29 -5.96
N ARG A 257 21.75 -13.42 -5.33
CA ARG A 257 21.87 -14.77 -5.90
C ARG A 257 20.92 -15.76 -5.24
N ARG A 258 20.87 -16.97 -5.82
CA ARG A 258 20.22 -18.13 -5.18
C ARG A 258 21.02 -18.60 -3.96
N TYR A 259 20.30 -19.06 -2.93
CA TYR A 259 20.88 -19.80 -1.81
C TYR A 259 21.52 -21.11 -2.30
N SER A 260 22.59 -21.52 -1.63
CA SER A 260 23.33 -22.75 -1.94
C SER A 260 23.44 -23.63 -0.70
N GLY A 261 23.70 -24.93 -0.87
CA GLY A 261 23.94 -25.86 0.26
C GLY A 261 25.21 -25.57 1.08
N ALA A 262 26.02 -24.58 0.68
CA ALA A 262 27.19 -24.10 1.41
C ALA A 262 26.90 -22.81 2.21
N ASP A 263 25.69 -22.26 2.15
CA ASP A 263 25.31 -21.09 2.93
C ASP A 263 24.80 -21.49 4.32
N ASP A 264 25.37 -20.85 5.36
CA ASP A 264 24.75 -20.84 6.68
C ASP A 264 23.48 -19.98 6.64
N LEU A 265 22.32 -20.61 6.48
CA LEU A 265 21.02 -19.93 6.38
C LEU A 265 20.72 -19.06 7.61
N GLY A 266 21.18 -19.46 8.79
CA GLY A 266 21.03 -18.68 10.02
C GLY A 266 21.84 -17.38 9.98
N ALA A 267 23.12 -17.48 9.63
CA ALA A 267 23.97 -16.30 9.47
C ALA A 267 23.50 -15.38 8.32
N ARG A 268 22.96 -15.94 7.23
CA ARG A 268 22.39 -15.16 6.11
C ARG A 268 21.11 -14.41 6.53
N LEU A 269 20.14 -15.10 7.14
CA LEU A 269 18.93 -14.48 7.71
C LEU A 269 19.27 -13.36 8.70
N ALA A 270 20.28 -13.56 9.54
CA ALA A 270 20.75 -12.51 10.46
C ALA A 270 21.30 -11.29 9.72
N SER A 271 22.09 -11.48 8.66
CA SER A 271 22.66 -10.37 7.88
C SER A 271 21.62 -9.47 7.20
N HIS A 272 20.37 -9.93 7.05
CA HIS A 272 19.28 -9.13 6.50
C HIS A 272 19.00 -7.85 7.28
N PHE A 273 19.38 -7.76 8.56
CA PHE A 273 19.18 -6.55 9.35
C PHE A 273 20.06 -5.39 8.89
N VAL A 274 21.23 -5.67 8.31
CA VAL A 274 22.28 -4.67 8.02
C VAL A 274 22.62 -4.55 6.53
N LEU A 275 22.28 -5.56 5.72
CA LEU A 275 22.54 -5.57 4.28
C LEU A 275 21.34 -5.05 3.46
N PRO A 276 21.56 -4.30 2.38
CA PRO A 276 20.50 -3.76 1.53
C PRO A 276 19.80 -4.83 0.69
N VAL A 277 18.55 -4.55 0.31
CA VAL A 277 17.72 -5.41 -0.55
C VAL A 277 17.77 -4.93 -2.00
N ARG A 278 18.40 -5.69 -2.90
CA ARG A 278 18.49 -5.40 -4.35
C ARG A 278 17.37 -6.08 -5.12
N PHE A 279 16.14 -5.64 -4.88
CA PHE A 279 14.96 -6.26 -5.50
C PHE A 279 14.91 -6.00 -7.02
N ALA A 280 15.28 -4.80 -7.47
CA ALA A 280 15.35 -4.47 -8.89
C ALA A 280 16.30 -5.38 -9.69
N ASP A 281 17.50 -5.65 -9.15
CA ASP A 281 18.48 -6.57 -9.75
C ASP A 281 17.96 -8.01 -9.79
N THR A 282 17.26 -8.44 -8.74
CA THR A 282 16.69 -9.78 -8.63
C THR A 282 15.66 -10.03 -9.73
N ILE A 283 14.70 -9.12 -9.89
CA ILE A 283 13.65 -9.27 -10.93
C ILE A 283 14.27 -9.20 -12.34
N ARG A 284 15.25 -8.31 -12.59
CA ARG A 284 15.99 -8.31 -13.86
C ARG A 284 16.68 -9.66 -14.12
N THR A 285 17.33 -10.23 -13.11
CA THR A 285 18.02 -11.51 -13.20
C THR A 285 17.04 -12.66 -13.45
N THR A 286 15.91 -12.72 -12.73
CA THR A 286 14.93 -13.79 -12.93
C THR A 286 14.17 -13.68 -14.25
N CYS A 287 13.93 -12.46 -14.75
CA CYS A 287 13.44 -12.26 -16.12
C CYS A 287 14.45 -12.80 -17.17
N ALA A 288 15.74 -12.53 -16.99
CA ALA A 288 16.79 -13.05 -17.86
C ALA A 288 16.93 -14.59 -17.78
N ASP A 289 16.69 -15.18 -16.60
CA ASP A 289 16.58 -16.63 -16.39
C ASP A 289 15.31 -17.26 -17.01
N GLY A 290 14.42 -16.46 -17.62
CA GLY A 290 13.20 -16.93 -18.32
C GLY A 290 11.92 -16.98 -17.48
N ILE A 291 11.91 -16.37 -16.29
CA ILE A 291 10.69 -16.20 -15.49
C ILE A 291 9.79 -15.14 -16.12
N GLY A 292 8.59 -15.54 -16.54
CA GLY A 292 7.55 -14.66 -17.11
C GLY A 292 6.36 -14.40 -16.20
N HIS A 293 6.19 -15.21 -15.16
CA HIS A 293 5.05 -15.14 -14.23
C HIS A 293 5.55 -14.86 -12.82
N TYR A 294 4.91 -13.94 -12.12
CA TYR A 294 5.24 -13.56 -10.75
C TYR A 294 3.97 -13.56 -9.89
N VAL A 295 3.91 -14.41 -8.87
CA VAL A 295 2.74 -14.56 -7.99
C VAL A 295 3.09 -14.10 -6.57
N GLU A 296 2.42 -13.08 -6.05
CA GLU A 296 2.64 -12.56 -4.70
C GLU A 296 1.90 -13.43 -3.67
N CYS A 297 2.66 -14.28 -2.98
CA CYS A 297 2.21 -15.05 -1.84
C CYS A 297 2.29 -14.18 -0.57
N GLY A 298 1.26 -13.36 -0.38
CA GLY A 298 1.03 -12.56 0.81
C GLY A 298 -0.33 -11.85 0.72
N ALA A 299 -0.49 -10.79 1.51
CA ALA A 299 -1.62 -9.87 1.38
C ALA A 299 -1.21 -8.63 0.58
N LEU A 300 -2.18 -7.98 -0.07
CA LEU A 300 -1.99 -6.86 -0.99
C LEU A 300 -1.20 -7.27 -2.27
N ASN A 301 -0.84 -6.27 -3.07
CA ASN A 301 -0.22 -6.41 -4.40
C ASN A 301 1.02 -5.52 -4.58
N ALA A 302 1.80 -5.33 -3.52
CA ALA A 302 2.89 -4.36 -3.50
C ALA A 302 4.06 -4.81 -4.38
N LEU A 303 4.52 -6.05 -4.23
CA LEU A 303 5.63 -6.58 -5.03
C LEU A 303 5.22 -6.79 -6.49
N ALA A 304 3.99 -7.24 -6.76
CA ALA A 304 3.44 -7.37 -8.10
C ALA A 304 3.52 -6.04 -8.88
N ARG A 305 3.12 -4.92 -8.25
CA ARG A 305 3.25 -3.58 -8.86
C ARG A 305 4.70 -3.16 -9.08
N ILE A 306 5.60 -3.46 -8.14
CA ILE A 306 7.04 -3.16 -8.29
C ILE A 306 7.66 -3.98 -9.43
N VAL A 307 7.29 -5.25 -9.59
CA VAL A 307 7.74 -6.10 -10.71
C VAL A 307 7.36 -5.52 -12.06
N VAL A 308 6.11 -5.04 -12.22
CA VAL A 308 5.70 -4.34 -13.46
C VAL A 308 6.52 -3.06 -13.69
N ARG A 309 6.85 -2.31 -12.64
CA ARG A 309 7.73 -1.11 -12.73
C ARG A 309 9.17 -1.45 -13.12
N ILE A 310 9.69 -2.63 -12.77
CA ILE A 310 11.04 -3.08 -13.12
C ILE A 310 11.09 -3.66 -14.54
N ALA A 311 10.16 -4.56 -14.87
CA ALA A 311 10.18 -5.33 -16.12
C ALA A 311 9.53 -4.57 -17.31
N GLY A 312 8.70 -3.56 -17.03
CA GLY A 312 7.90 -2.85 -18.01
C GLY A 312 6.48 -3.44 -18.16
N PRO A 313 5.47 -2.63 -18.51
CA PRO A 313 4.11 -3.10 -18.77
C PRO A 313 4.08 -4.15 -19.91
N GLY A 314 3.40 -5.27 -19.66
CA GLY A 314 3.22 -6.34 -20.65
C GLY A 314 4.41 -7.30 -20.82
N THR A 315 5.60 -6.98 -20.32
CA THR A 315 6.79 -7.85 -20.40
C THR A 315 6.63 -9.16 -19.60
N VAL A 316 5.94 -9.07 -18.46
CA VAL A 316 5.72 -10.17 -17.51
C VAL A 316 4.28 -10.13 -16.99
N ARG A 317 3.78 -11.27 -16.50
CA ARG A 317 2.46 -11.37 -15.87
C ARG A 317 2.62 -11.42 -14.36
N THR A 318 1.89 -10.56 -13.65
CA THR A 318 1.95 -10.46 -12.19
C THR A 318 0.59 -10.72 -11.56
N PHE A 319 0.56 -11.50 -10.48
CA PHE A 319 -0.63 -11.77 -9.70
C PHE A 319 -0.41 -11.24 -8.28
N GLY A 320 -1.25 -10.32 -7.82
CA GLY A 320 -1.24 -9.84 -6.44
C GLY A 320 -1.93 -10.83 -5.49
N GLY A 321 -1.67 -10.67 -4.19
CA GLY A 321 -2.46 -11.27 -3.14
C GLY A 321 -3.81 -10.55 -2.93
N PRO A 322 -4.71 -11.10 -2.10
CA PRO A 322 -5.97 -10.45 -1.74
C PRO A 322 -5.73 -9.16 -0.96
N SER A 323 -6.58 -8.15 -1.16
CA SER A 323 -6.50 -6.87 -0.46
C SER A 323 -7.46 -6.74 0.73
N ASN A 324 -8.43 -7.65 0.81
CA ASN A 324 -9.41 -7.77 1.89
C ASN A 324 -9.95 -9.21 1.98
N VAL A 325 -10.70 -9.51 3.05
CA VAL A 325 -11.22 -10.86 3.33
C VAL A 325 -12.09 -11.40 2.18
N ALA A 326 -12.91 -10.57 1.52
CA ALA A 326 -13.83 -11.01 0.47
C ALA A 326 -13.12 -11.37 -0.86
N GLU A 327 -11.90 -10.88 -1.05
CA GLU A 327 -11.05 -11.20 -2.21
C GLU A 327 -10.26 -12.49 -2.06
N GLU A 328 -10.08 -13.00 -0.83
CA GLU A 328 -9.23 -14.16 -0.52
C GLU A 328 -9.46 -15.34 -1.49
N SER A 329 -10.70 -15.78 -1.62
CA SER A 329 -11.05 -16.94 -2.45
C SER A 329 -11.20 -16.60 -3.93
N SER A 330 -11.43 -15.34 -4.31
CA SER A 330 -11.50 -14.94 -5.72
C SER A 330 -10.09 -14.84 -6.31
N VAL A 331 -9.12 -14.27 -5.59
CA VAL A 331 -7.70 -14.23 -5.99
C VAL A 331 -7.14 -15.63 -6.18
N VAL A 332 -7.34 -16.53 -5.21
CA VAL A 332 -6.91 -17.93 -5.32
C VAL A 332 -7.52 -18.61 -6.56
N LYS A 333 -8.82 -18.42 -6.82
CA LYS A 333 -9.50 -18.98 -8.00
C LYS A 333 -8.93 -18.40 -9.30
N THR A 334 -8.69 -17.10 -9.37
CA THR A 334 -8.15 -16.42 -10.56
C THR A 334 -6.75 -16.91 -10.90
N ILE A 335 -5.84 -16.98 -9.91
CA ILE A 335 -4.48 -17.51 -10.09
C ILE A 335 -4.55 -18.97 -10.54
N THR A 336 -5.28 -19.81 -9.80
CA THR A 336 -5.41 -21.25 -10.11
C THR A 336 -5.89 -21.46 -11.54
N ARG A 337 -7.00 -20.81 -11.92
CA ARG A 337 -7.63 -20.96 -13.23
C ARG A 337 -6.75 -20.50 -14.38
N TYR A 338 -5.93 -19.46 -14.17
CA TYR A 338 -4.93 -19.03 -15.16
C TYR A 338 -3.91 -20.14 -15.45
N PHE A 339 -3.36 -20.77 -14.40
CA PHE A 339 -2.36 -21.82 -14.53
C PHE A 339 -2.96 -23.17 -14.98
N GLU A 340 -4.22 -23.47 -14.66
CA GLU A 340 -4.95 -24.65 -15.14
C GLU A 340 -5.32 -24.55 -16.63
N GLU A 341 -5.92 -23.43 -17.06
CA GLU A 341 -6.43 -23.28 -18.43
C GLU A 341 -5.32 -22.91 -19.44
N ASN A 342 -4.19 -22.40 -18.96
CA ASN A 342 -3.06 -21.89 -19.75
C ASN A 342 -3.50 -20.96 -20.90
N ARG A 343 -4.58 -20.19 -20.64
CA ARG A 343 -5.34 -19.42 -21.62
C ARG A 343 -5.80 -18.09 -21.03
N ILE A 344 -5.92 -17.13 -21.96
CA ILE A 344 -6.39 -15.76 -21.73
C ILE A 344 -7.80 -15.74 -21.12
N MET A 345 -7.96 -15.01 -20.02
CA MET A 345 -9.27 -14.62 -19.48
C MET A 345 -9.87 -13.46 -20.29
N LYS A 346 -11.20 -13.37 -20.27
CA LYS A 346 -12.00 -12.48 -21.13
C LYS A 346 -11.87 -10.98 -20.79
N ASP A 347 -11.19 -10.64 -19.71
CA ASP A 347 -11.02 -9.25 -19.25
C ASP A 347 -9.95 -8.47 -20.02
N ASP A 348 -9.22 -9.14 -20.95
CA ASP A 348 -8.38 -8.49 -21.97
C ASP A 348 -9.19 -7.62 -22.97
N ILE A 349 -10.53 -7.50 -22.83
CA ILE A 349 -11.34 -6.44 -23.46
C ILE A 349 -11.20 -5.12 -22.66
N ARG A 350 -9.97 -4.65 -22.52
CA ARG A 350 -9.65 -3.22 -22.37
C ARG A 350 -8.62 -2.81 -23.42
N ILE A 351 -9.13 -2.70 -24.64
CA ILE A 351 -8.56 -1.96 -25.78
C ILE A 351 -7.18 -2.45 -26.25
N GLY A 352 -7.17 -3.62 -26.89
CA GLY A 352 -6.12 -3.99 -27.83
C GLY A 352 -6.19 -3.15 -29.11
N ASN A 353 -5.71 -1.89 -29.07
CA ASN A 353 -5.46 -1.05 -30.26
C ASN A 353 -3.98 -1.04 -30.69
N ALA A 354 -3.22 -2.08 -30.36
CA ALA A 354 -1.91 -2.36 -30.96
C ALA A 354 -2.07 -3.22 -32.23
N SER A 355 -2.81 -2.71 -33.22
CA SER A 355 -2.63 -3.18 -34.60
C SER A 355 -1.28 -2.63 -35.09
N PRO A 356 -0.45 -3.39 -35.83
CA PRO A 356 0.87 -2.91 -36.28
C PRO A 356 0.82 -1.68 -37.20
N GLY A 357 -0.36 -1.29 -37.69
CA GLY A 357 -0.58 0.00 -38.35
C GLY A 357 -0.71 1.21 -37.40
N PHE A 358 -1.03 1.01 -36.12
CA PHE A 358 -1.25 2.10 -35.15
C PHE A 358 0.06 2.78 -34.76
N ASP A 359 1.13 2.04 -34.48
CA ASP A 359 2.42 2.64 -34.13
C ASP A 359 3.00 3.45 -35.31
N ALA A 360 2.89 2.92 -36.53
CA ALA A 360 3.27 3.63 -37.75
C ALA A 360 2.41 4.87 -38.01
N PHE A 361 1.09 4.77 -37.80
CA PHE A 361 0.16 5.90 -37.84
C PHE A 361 0.50 6.95 -36.77
N TRP A 362 0.82 6.54 -35.55
CA TRP A 362 1.07 7.42 -34.43
C TRP A 362 2.43 8.12 -34.56
N LEU A 363 3.48 7.45 -35.07
CA LEU A 363 4.71 8.14 -35.48
C LEU A 363 4.46 9.16 -36.61
N ALA A 364 3.64 8.82 -37.61
CA ALA A 364 3.45 9.66 -38.79
C ALA A 364 2.43 10.80 -38.62
N ARG A 365 1.45 10.65 -37.72
CA ARG A 365 0.32 11.58 -37.53
C ARG A 365 0.12 12.02 -36.08
N GLY A 366 0.62 11.28 -35.09
CA GLY A 366 0.45 11.59 -33.66
C GLY A 366 0.86 13.01 -33.28
N PRO A 367 2.04 13.54 -33.69
CA PRO A 367 2.42 14.91 -33.42
C PRO A 367 1.43 15.95 -33.98
N LEU A 368 0.96 15.75 -35.22
CA LEU A 368 -0.02 16.63 -35.87
C LEU A 368 -1.41 16.55 -35.20
N ILE A 369 -1.81 15.36 -34.73
CA ILE A 369 -3.07 15.14 -33.99
C ILE A 369 -2.99 15.80 -32.61
N VAL A 370 -1.86 15.67 -31.92
CA VAL A 370 -1.60 16.30 -30.61
C VAL A 370 -1.56 17.82 -30.73
N ASP A 371 -0.92 18.38 -31.74
CA ASP A 371 -0.85 19.82 -31.93
C ASP A 371 -2.18 20.41 -32.44
N TRP A 372 -2.94 19.67 -33.25
CA TRP A 372 -4.33 20.02 -33.56
C TRP A 372 -5.21 20.01 -32.30
N LEU A 373 -5.19 18.96 -31.49
CA LEU A 373 -5.91 18.88 -30.21
C LEU A 373 -5.54 20.02 -29.25
N LYS A 374 -4.25 20.35 -29.12
CA LYS A 374 -3.80 21.51 -28.35
C LYS A 374 -4.35 22.82 -28.93
N SER A 375 -4.43 22.96 -30.26
CA SER A 375 -4.97 24.17 -30.89
C SER A 375 -6.49 24.32 -30.69
N GLU A 376 -7.25 23.22 -30.77
CA GLU A 376 -8.68 23.18 -30.48
C GLU A 376 -8.96 23.48 -29.00
N LEU A 377 -8.23 22.83 -28.08
CA LEU A 377 -8.33 23.09 -26.64
C LEU A 377 -7.97 24.54 -26.30
N ARG A 378 -6.97 25.12 -26.97
CA ARG A 378 -6.58 26.52 -26.76
C ARG A 378 -7.59 27.50 -27.32
N GLN A 379 -8.16 27.24 -28.51
CA GLN A 379 -9.28 28.05 -29.02
C GLN A 379 -10.53 27.94 -28.15
N ALA A 380 -10.87 26.75 -27.63
CA ALA A 380 -11.96 26.57 -26.68
C ALA A 380 -11.71 27.31 -25.36
N PHE A 381 -10.47 27.29 -24.86
CA PHE A 381 -10.07 28.02 -23.65
C PHE A 381 -10.08 29.55 -23.86
N ASP A 382 -9.58 30.03 -25.00
CA ASP A 382 -9.58 31.46 -25.33
C ASP A 382 -11.02 31.97 -25.58
N ALA A 383 -11.88 31.17 -26.20
CA ALA A 383 -13.31 31.48 -26.38
C ALA A 383 -14.09 31.46 -25.07
N ALA A 384 -13.76 30.57 -24.13
CA ALA A 384 -14.37 30.53 -22.79
C ALA A 384 -13.93 31.72 -21.91
N ASN A 385 -12.76 32.30 -22.18
CA ASN A 385 -12.20 33.45 -21.44
C ASN A 385 -12.40 34.81 -22.16
N ALA A 386 -13.03 34.83 -23.33
CA ALA A 386 -13.37 36.07 -24.03
C ALA A 386 -14.53 36.80 -23.33
N ALA A 387 -14.27 37.99 -22.80
CA ALA A 387 -15.30 38.80 -22.17
C ALA A 387 -16.40 39.23 -23.18
N PRO A 388 -17.69 39.22 -22.79
CA PRO A 388 -18.77 39.64 -23.67
C PRO A 388 -18.68 41.14 -24.01
N PRO A 389 -19.15 41.57 -25.19
CA PRO A 389 -19.09 42.97 -25.58
C PRO A 389 -19.95 43.85 -24.65
N ALA A 390 -19.40 45.00 -24.25
CA ALA A 390 -20.03 45.89 -23.29
C ALA A 390 -21.38 46.44 -23.80
N LEU A 391 -22.44 46.24 -23.01
CA LEU A 391 -23.74 46.86 -23.23
C LEU A 391 -23.73 48.33 -22.78
N ALA A 392 -24.37 49.18 -23.57
CA ALA A 392 -24.46 50.62 -23.34
C ALA A 392 -25.30 50.97 -22.08
N PRO A 393 -25.06 52.13 -21.43
CA PRO A 393 -25.67 52.45 -20.14
C PRO A 393 -27.15 52.85 -20.26
N VAL A 394 -27.95 52.46 -19.27
CA VAL A 394 -29.35 52.88 -19.09
C VAL A 394 -29.50 53.57 -17.73
N ALA A 395 -30.32 54.63 -17.70
CA ALA A 395 -30.31 55.65 -16.65
C ALA A 395 -31.11 55.31 -15.37
N GLU A 396 -30.77 56.05 -14.33
CA GLU A 396 -31.22 56.01 -12.93
C GLU A 396 -32.67 56.50 -12.69
N ARG A 397 -33.32 56.02 -11.61
CA ARG A 397 -34.37 56.77 -10.87
C ARG A 397 -34.61 56.23 -9.44
N ALA A 398 -34.54 57.13 -8.45
CA ALA A 398 -34.95 56.96 -7.03
C ALA A 398 -36.44 57.36 -6.83
N PRO A 399 -37.06 57.50 -5.61
CA PRO A 399 -36.57 57.58 -4.20
C PRO A 399 -37.34 56.60 -3.23
N ALA A 400 -37.46 56.70 -1.87
CA ALA A 400 -37.12 57.71 -0.84
C ALA A 400 -36.96 57.15 0.60
N ILE A 401 -36.11 57.81 1.42
CA ILE A 401 -36.29 58.40 2.78
C ILE A 401 -37.43 57.81 3.68
N ALA A 402 -37.22 57.39 4.94
CA ALA A 402 -36.85 58.24 6.10
C ALA A 402 -36.30 57.53 7.38
N LEU A 403 -35.79 58.35 8.31
CA LEU A 403 -35.23 58.09 9.67
C LEU A 403 -36.23 57.41 10.65
N VAL A 404 -35.86 56.87 11.83
CA VAL A 404 -35.43 57.57 13.08
C VAL A 404 -34.87 56.59 14.14
N ALA A 405 -33.94 57.06 14.98
CA ALA A 405 -33.45 56.47 16.24
C ALA A 405 -33.61 57.54 17.38
N PRO A 406 -33.17 57.41 18.66
CA PRO A 406 -32.34 56.37 19.31
C PRO A 406 -32.73 56.04 20.79
N LEU A 407 -31.85 55.31 21.51
CA LEU A 407 -31.38 55.55 22.90
C LEU A 407 -31.34 54.35 23.87
N THR A 408 -30.29 54.40 24.69
CA THR A 408 -29.77 53.49 25.71
C THR A 408 -30.53 53.52 27.04
N SER A 409 -30.48 52.43 27.84
CA SER A 409 -29.98 52.49 29.24
C SER A 409 -29.74 51.09 29.86
N THR A 410 -28.88 51.04 30.87
CA THR A 410 -28.44 49.88 31.66
C THR A 410 -29.17 49.75 33.00
N ALA A 411 -29.40 48.53 33.53
CA ALA A 411 -29.35 48.24 34.99
C ALA A 411 -29.44 46.73 35.35
N THR A 412 -28.59 46.33 36.29
CA THR A 412 -28.69 45.18 37.22
C THR A 412 -28.55 45.78 38.65
N PRO A 413 -28.67 45.07 39.80
CA PRO A 413 -29.11 43.69 40.10
C PRO A 413 -30.07 43.58 41.35
N ALA A 414 -30.50 42.36 41.74
CA ALA A 414 -30.81 41.95 43.14
C ALA A 414 -31.04 40.41 43.26
N ARG A 415 -31.08 39.85 44.49
CA ARG A 415 -30.81 38.41 44.77
C ARG A 415 -31.72 37.76 45.84
N ALA A 416 -32.11 36.49 45.61
CA ALA A 416 -32.54 35.42 46.56
C ALA A 416 -33.90 35.61 47.31
N PRO A 417 -34.48 34.55 47.96
CA PRO A 417 -34.02 33.16 48.14
C PRO A 417 -35.00 32.02 47.70
N GLU A 418 -34.56 30.77 47.88
CA GLU A 418 -35.29 29.51 47.57
C GLU A 418 -36.39 29.14 48.59
N PRO A 419 -37.22 28.13 48.25
CA PRO A 419 -37.35 26.98 49.15
C PRO A 419 -37.24 25.60 48.43
N VAL A 420 -36.80 24.60 49.20
CA VAL A 420 -36.48 23.22 48.76
C VAL A 420 -37.72 22.32 48.62
N ALA A 421 -37.80 21.51 47.55
CA ALA A 421 -38.73 20.37 47.47
C ALA A 421 -38.18 19.19 46.64
N ALA A 422 -38.53 17.98 47.09
CA ALA A 422 -38.13 16.61 46.70
C ALA A 422 -37.81 16.29 45.21
N PRO A 423 -36.97 15.26 44.96
CA PRO A 423 -36.57 14.86 43.60
C PRO A 423 -37.73 14.24 42.81
N ARG A 424 -38.13 14.89 41.72
CA ARG A 424 -38.92 14.25 40.65
C ARG A 424 -37.98 13.67 39.60
N ALA A 425 -38.34 12.51 39.06
CA ALA A 425 -37.58 11.83 38.02
C ALA A 425 -37.32 12.77 36.83
N GLN A 426 -36.06 12.88 36.41
CA GLN A 426 -35.73 13.59 35.19
C GLN A 426 -36.28 12.80 34.01
N LEU A 427 -37.16 13.44 33.25
CA LEU A 427 -37.50 13.03 31.89
C LEU A 427 -36.20 12.98 31.09
N VAL A 428 -35.94 11.85 30.43
CA VAL A 428 -34.85 11.74 29.46
C VAL A 428 -35.09 12.82 28.39
N PRO A 429 -34.11 13.68 28.07
CA PRO A 429 -34.28 14.64 27.01
C PRO A 429 -34.56 13.91 25.70
N GLU A 430 -35.65 14.29 25.04
CA GLU A 430 -35.99 13.83 23.70
C GLU A 430 -34.79 14.08 22.78
N THR A 431 -34.33 13.03 22.07
CA THR A 431 -33.07 13.07 21.34
C THR A 431 -33.09 14.17 20.29
N ALA A 432 -32.33 15.23 20.52
CA ALA A 432 -32.09 16.27 19.53
C ALA A 432 -31.55 15.62 18.25
N LYS A 433 -32.15 15.94 17.09
CA LYS A 433 -31.61 15.54 15.79
C LYS A 433 -30.13 15.95 15.73
N PRO A 434 -29.23 15.09 15.21
CA PRO A 434 -27.83 15.45 15.10
C PRO A 434 -27.70 16.72 14.27
N ALA A 435 -26.98 17.72 14.81
CA ALA A 435 -26.80 19.00 14.14
C ALA A 435 -26.03 18.78 12.83
N ARG A 436 -26.61 19.25 11.71
CA ARG A 436 -25.99 19.19 10.38
C ARG A 436 -24.61 19.86 10.43
N VAL A 437 -23.59 19.19 9.94
CA VAL A 437 -22.23 19.73 9.91
C VAL A 437 -22.18 20.83 8.84
N PRO A 438 -21.67 22.05 9.15
CA PRO A 438 -21.50 23.10 8.16
C PRO A 438 -20.61 22.68 7.00
N ARG A 439 -20.92 23.15 5.79
CA ARG A 439 -20.24 22.76 4.54
C ARG A 439 -18.74 23.06 4.59
N GLU A 440 -18.37 24.17 5.21
CA GLU A 440 -16.98 24.63 5.36
C GLU A 440 -16.18 23.66 6.23
N ARG A 441 -16.79 23.13 7.29
CA ARG A 441 -16.15 22.11 8.13
C ARG A 441 -16.10 20.75 7.44
N LEU A 442 -17.13 20.41 6.66
CA LEU A 442 -17.10 19.21 5.82
C LEU A 442 -16.01 19.26 4.75
N PHE A 443 -15.75 20.42 4.14
CA PHE A 443 -14.63 20.54 3.21
C PHE A 443 -13.31 20.14 3.87
N THR A 444 -12.98 20.70 5.04
CA THR A 444 -11.78 20.32 5.80
C THR A 444 -11.77 18.84 6.19
N GLU A 445 -12.85 18.33 6.80
CA GLU A 445 -12.91 16.93 7.26
C GLU A 445 -12.82 15.91 6.11
N LEU A 446 -13.35 16.24 4.92
CA LEU A 446 -13.31 15.38 3.75
C LEU A 446 -11.96 15.49 3.01
N VAL A 447 -11.37 16.70 2.95
CA VAL A 447 -9.99 16.89 2.49
C VAL A 447 -9.02 16.09 3.36
N ASP A 448 -9.14 16.11 4.69
CA ASP A 448 -8.30 15.31 5.58
C ASP A 448 -8.42 13.80 5.28
N ILE A 449 -9.64 13.31 5.03
CA ILE A 449 -9.89 11.90 4.68
C ILE A 449 -9.26 11.53 3.33
N TYR A 450 -9.38 12.39 2.31
CA TYR A 450 -8.77 12.17 0.99
C TYR A 450 -7.24 12.29 1.02
N ALA A 451 -6.71 13.32 1.71
CA ALA A 451 -5.30 13.52 1.97
C ALA A 451 -4.67 12.30 2.67
N GLN A 452 -5.31 11.79 3.73
CA GLN A 452 -4.85 10.60 4.43
C GLN A 452 -4.95 9.32 3.57
N ALA A 453 -5.98 9.19 2.74
CA ALA A 453 -6.20 7.99 1.92
C ALA A 453 -5.35 7.93 0.64
N MET A 454 -4.90 9.09 0.15
CA MET A 454 -4.04 9.25 -1.04
C MET A 454 -2.59 9.61 -0.71
N GLU A 455 -2.29 9.91 0.56
CA GLU A 455 -1.00 10.39 1.07
C GLU A 455 -0.55 11.72 0.43
N TYR A 456 -1.52 12.56 0.05
CA TYR A 456 -1.28 13.95 -0.41
C TYR A 456 -1.36 14.95 0.75
N PRO A 457 -0.59 16.06 0.71
CA PRO A 457 -0.79 17.20 1.60
C PRO A 457 -2.21 17.77 1.45
N THR A 458 -2.81 18.29 2.52
CA THR A 458 -4.18 18.84 2.47
C THR A 458 -4.27 20.10 1.60
N GLU A 459 -3.16 20.83 1.48
CA GLU A 459 -2.97 22.03 0.66
C GLU A 459 -3.07 21.75 -0.85
N VAL A 460 -2.94 20.48 -1.27
CA VAL A 460 -3.11 20.07 -2.66
C VAL A 460 -4.59 20.06 -3.06
N PHE A 461 -5.52 19.95 -2.10
CA PHE A 461 -6.95 19.88 -2.41
C PHE A 461 -7.62 21.26 -2.40
N SER A 462 -8.33 21.59 -3.48
CA SER A 462 -9.23 22.74 -3.57
C SER A 462 -10.64 22.30 -3.96
N GLU A 463 -11.66 23.15 -3.80
CA GLU A 463 -13.04 22.80 -4.19
C GLU A 463 -13.18 22.38 -5.66
N SER A 464 -12.35 22.95 -6.54
CA SER A 464 -12.42 22.75 -7.99
C SER A 464 -11.43 21.71 -8.54
N ILE A 465 -10.54 21.14 -7.73
CA ILE A 465 -9.50 20.24 -8.27
C ILE A 465 -10.07 18.94 -8.82
N GLU A 466 -9.68 18.54 -10.04
CA GLU A 466 -10.16 17.29 -10.63
C GLU A 466 -9.44 16.07 -10.01
N LEU A 467 -10.21 15.26 -9.28
CA LEU A 467 -9.72 14.15 -8.46
C LEU A 467 -9.00 13.08 -9.30
N GLU A 468 -9.54 12.72 -10.46
CA GLU A 468 -8.92 11.74 -11.36
C GLU A 468 -7.86 12.37 -12.28
N ALA A 469 -8.12 13.57 -12.84
CA ALA A 469 -7.28 14.15 -13.88
C ALA A 469 -6.04 14.90 -13.34
N GLU A 470 -6.16 15.58 -12.19
CA GLU A 470 -5.05 16.32 -11.57
C GLU A 470 -4.40 15.54 -10.42
N LEU A 471 -5.21 14.80 -9.64
CA LEU A 471 -4.72 14.04 -8.49
C LEU A 471 -4.57 12.53 -8.73
N GLY A 472 -4.91 12.01 -9.91
CA GLY A 472 -4.73 10.59 -10.24
C GLY A 472 -5.50 9.62 -9.32
N ILE A 473 -6.54 10.10 -8.64
CA ILE A 473 -7.38 9.31 -7.74
C ILE A 473 -8.25 8.40 -8.61
N ASP A 474 -7.88 7.13 -8.69
CA ASP A 474 -8.60 6.19 -9.54
C ASP A 474 -10.03 5.93 -9.06
N SER A 475 -10.87 5.55 -10.02
CA SER A 475 -12.30 5.27 -9.82
C SER A 475 -12.62 4.22 -8.74
N VAL A 476 -11.71 3.29 -8.43
CA VAL A 476 -11.90 2.28 -7.37
C VAL A 476 -11.56 2.89 -6.00
N LYS A 477 -10.43 3.61 -5.93
CA LYS A 477 -9.97 4.28 -4.72
C LYS A 477 -10.94 5.37 -4.27
N GLN A 478 -11.46 6.15 -5.21
CA GLN A 478 -12.49 7.14 -4.94
C GLN A 478 -13.77 6.51 -4.38
N THR A 479 -14.20 5.36 -4.92
CA THR A 479 -15.38 4.62 -4.42
C THR A 479 -15.14 4.11 -2.99
N GLU A 480 -13.95 3.58 -2.69
CA GLU A 480 -13.57 3.18 -1.33
C GLU A 480 -13.66 4.34 -0.33
N ILE A 481 -13.13 5.52 -0.70
CA ILE A 481 -13.13 6.70 0.15
C ILE A 481 -14.57 7.21 0.38
N ILE A 482 -15.41 7.26 -0.66
CA ILE A 482 -16.81 7.69 -0.53
C ILE A 482 -17.60 6.69 0.35
N GLN A 483 -17.35 5.38 0.28
CA GLN A 483 -17.98 4.41 1.18
C GLN A 483 -17.60 4.65 2.66
N ARG A 484 -16.33 4.98 2.95
CA ARG A 484 -15.88 5.36 4.30
C ARG A 484 -16.59 6.63 4.79
N ILE A 485 -16.77 7.61 3.90
CA ILE A 485 -17.48 8.86 4.18
C ILE A 485 -18.98 8.60 4.44
N THR A 486 -19.65 7.81 3.60
CA THR A 486 -21.05 7.39 3.78
C THR A 486 -21.26 6.72 5.14
N ALA A 487 -20.36 5.81 5.54
CA ALA A 487 -20.41 5.17 6.86
C ALA A 487 -20.17 6.16 8.02
N ARG A 488 -19.21 7.08 7.87
CA ARG A 488 -18.85 8.07 8.91
C ARG A 488 -19.95 9.08 9.21
N TYR A 489 -20.67 9.55 8.20
CA TYR A 489 -21.76 10.53 8.35
C TYR A 489 -23.17 9.90 8.38
N GLY A 490 -23.27 8.57 8.38
CA GLY A 490 -24.56 7.86 8.42
C GLY A 490 -25.47 8.14 7.22
N LEU A 491 -24.87 8.33 6.03
CA LEU A 491 -25.60 8.65 4.81
C LEU A 491 -26.29 7.38 4.25
N PRO A 492 -27.33 7.52 3.41
CA PRO A 492 -27.90 6.40 2.67
C PRO A 492 -26.84 5.64 1.86
N PRO A 493 -26.96 4.30 1.70
CA PRO A 493 -26.04 3.53 0.89
C PRO A 493 -26.05 4.03 -0.57
N LEU A 494 -24.88 4.02 -1.21
CA LEU A 494 -24.74 4.44 -2.60
C LEU A 494 -25.64 3.57 -3.52
N PRO A 495 -26.35 4.17 -4.49
CA PRO A 495 -27.24 3.41 -5.36
C PRO A 495 -26.46 2.44 -6.25
N ALA A 496 -27.07 1.32 -6.65
CA ALA A 496 -26.38 0.23 -7.36
C ALA A 496 -25.79 0.62 -8.74
N ASN A 497 -26.16 1.78 -9.28
CA ASN A 497 -25.63 2.36 -10.51
C ASN A 497 -24.61 3.49 -10.30
N PHE A 498 -24.19 3.75 -9.06
CA PHE A 498 -23.19 4.76 -8.70
C PHE A 498 -21.91 4.62 -9.51
N ARG A 499 -21.38 5.74 -10.02
CA ARG A 499 -20.08 5.82 -10.68
C ARG A 499 -19.23 6.89 -10.00
N SER A 500 -17.99 6.54 -9.68
CA SER A 500 -16.98 7.46 -9.17
C SER A 500 -16.83 8.73 -10.03
N GLY A 501 -16.83 8.57 -11.36
CA GLY A 501 -16.78 9.66 -12.33
C GLY A 501 -17.99 10.62 -12.34
N ASP A 502 -19.03 10.37 -11.54
CA ASP A 502 -20.10 11.33 -11.28
C ASP A 502 -19.61 12.50 -10.39
N PHE A 503 -18.51 12.29 -9.65
CA PHE A 503 -17.84 13.27 -8.78
C PHE A 503 -16.44 13.58 -9.30
N LYS A 504 -16.32 14.58 -10.16
CA LYS A 504 -15.02 14.98 -10.73
C LYS A 504 -14.17 15.80 -9.78
N ALA A 505 -14.79 16.69 -9.01
CA ALA A 505 -14.11 17.63 -8.12
C ALA A 505 -14.47 17.46 -6.64
N MET A 506 -13.56 17.84 -5.74
CA MET A 506 -13.73 17.70 -4.29
C MET A 506 -15.02 18.36 -3.78
N GLY A 507 -15.33 19.58 -4.27
CA GLY A 507 -16.53 20.32 -3.86
C GLY A 507 -17.82 19.53 -4.08
N GLN A 508 -17.91 18.74 -5.16
CA GLN A 508 -19.10 17.95 -5.47
C GLN A 508 -19.35 16.83 -4.44
N ILE A 509 -18.27 16.27 -3.86
CA ILE A 509 -18.37 15.26 -2.81
C ILE A 509 -18.82 15.89 -1.49
N VAL A 510 -18.28 17.08 -1.19
CA VAL A 510 -18.68 17.88 -0.03
C VAL A 510 -20.15 18.26 -0.10
N ASP A 511 -20.62 18.67 -1.29
CA ASP A 511 -22.04 18.96 -1.56
C ASP A 511 -22.91 17.70 -1.38
N PHE A 512 -22.52 16.56 -1.95
CA PHE A 512 -23.24 15.29 -1.76
C PHE A 512 -23.38 14.89 -0.29
N VAL A 513 -22.31 15.01 0.50
CA VAL A 513 -22.35 14.72 1.94
C VAL A 513 -23.25 15.71 2.66
N TYR A 514 -23.08 17.01 2.39
CA TYR A 514 -23.84 18.08 3.02
C TYR A 514 -25.35 17.95 2.73
N GLU A 515 -25.75 17.62 1.51
CA GLU A 515 -27.14 17.46 1.08
C GLU A 515 -27.82 16.21 1.63
N ASN A 516 -27.07 15.16 1.99
CA ASN A 516 -27.65 13.87 2.41
C ASN A 516 -27.57 13.60 3.92
N GLN A 517 -26.92 14.47 4.70
CA GLN A 517 -26.98 14.42 6.16
C GLN A 517 -28.41 14.46 6.70
N GLY A 518 -28.71 13.53 7.60
CA GLY A 518 -30.02 13.45 8.28
C GLY A 518 -31.17 12.87 7.44
N LYS A 519 -30.90 12.42 6.20
CA LYS A 519 -31.85 11.57 5.46
C LYS A 519 -31.66 10.13 5.91
N ALA A 520 -32.71 9.51 6.45
CA ALA A 520 -32.69 8.09 6.77
C ALA A 520 -32.58 7.25 5.49
N ALA A 521 -31.89 6.11 5.57
CA ALA A 521 -31.94 5.11 4.50
C ALA A 521 -33.38 4.58 4.37
N VAL A 522 -33.88 4.55 3.13
CA VAL A 522 -35.19 3.99 2.74
C VAL A 522 -35.02 2.55 2.30
#